data_AF-A0AAI9YR38-F1
#
_entry.id   AF-A0AAI9YR38-F1
#
_cell.length_a   1.000
_cell.length_b   1.000
_cell.length_c   1.000
_cell.angle_alpha   90.00
_cell.angle_beta   90.00
_cell.angle_gamma   90.00
#
_symmetry.space_group_name_H-M   'P 1'
#
loop_
_entity.id
_entity.type
_entity.pdbx_description
1 polymer ?
#
loop_
_entity_poly.entity_id
_entity_poly.type
_entity_poly.pdbx_seq_one_letter_code
_entity_poly.pdbx_strand_id
1 'polypeptide(L)'
;MENISTAVATVGKLKPEIRLAQTISEFSVSLKRRRDDSHIRFKNLQTRSPPTAMEVLQLTEEINRDGAHRHRSWRPNATRLVTVLERICQFAPIGDVLVGGAQNLLASGVWATVRMTLEISLSFLSYFDKVSTLLMRIGKSSSLHKDFALLFPTCRQTQAYMCEYVIVFIKICKKITIDAHKSFASHLATSFTSTFDSVFKPLEDDLRSWGQLIENRVAVLVAKANVESNLSSIERFSRFQVMISRDAAHRDRETRAHRLFEALAPNQKEFESIWTRERKKGTSSWILNDKSYQEWLGTKTSATLWLQGNLGSGKTVTMASVVADCLIAHKNPAESQSATFLVFYISRSFHMVWSD
;
A
#
# COMPACT_ATOMS: atom_id res chain seq x y z
N MET A 1 3.69 -8.10 -32.56
CA MET A 1 2.97 -9.32 -32.10
C MET A 1 3.89 -10.54 -31.97
N GLU A 2 5.07 -10.58 -32.60
CA GLU A 2 5.96 -11.77 -32.53
C GLU A 2 6.74 -11.96 -31.23
N ASN A 3 7.03 -10.90 -30.46
CA ASN A 3 7.79 -11.02 -29.20
C ASN A 3 6.98 -11.62 -28.04
N ILE A 4 5.66 -11.76 -28.17
CA ILE A 4 4.80 -12.41 -27.16
C ILE A 4 4.80 -13.93 -27.38
N SER A 5 4.92 -14.41 -28.63
CA SER A 5 4.76 -15.83 -28.96
C SER A 5 5.90 -16.73 -28.48
N THR A 6 7.15 -16.24 -28.47
CA THR A 6 8.31 -17.05 -28.08
C THR A 6 8.54 -17.12 -26.57
N ALA A 7 8.13 -16.09 -25.81
CA ALA A 7 8.16 -16.13 -24.35
C ALA A 7 7.02 -16.99 -23.75
N VAL A 8 5.93 -17.18 -24.49
CA VAL A 8 4.78 -18.00 -24.06
C VAL A 8 5.05 -19.51 -24.19
N ALA A 9 5.91 -19.93 -25.12
CA ALA A 9 6.09 -21.35 -25.47
C ALA A 9 6.83 -22.19 -24.40
N THR A 10 7.69 -21.60 -23.56
CA THR A 10 8.37 -22.30 -22.44
C THR A 10 7.76 -21.98 -21.07
N VAL A 11 6.98 -20.90 -20.96
CA VAL A 11 6.34 -20.44 -19.72
C VAL A 11 4.97 -21.09 -19.48
N GLY A 12 4.39 -21.73 -20.50
CA GLY A 12 3.04 -22.32 -20.48
C GLY A 12 2.82 -23.62 -19.67
N LYS A 13 3.82 -24.17 -18.97
CA LYS A 13 3.64 -25.44 -18.21
C LYS A 13 3.28 -25.29 -16.72
N LEU A 14 3.58 -24.14 -16.10
CA LEU A 14 3.37 -23.96 -14.65
C LEU A 14 2.16 -23.06 -14.36
N LYS A 15 1.38 -23.45 -13.34
CA LYS A 15 0.26 -22.64 -12.86
C LYS A 15 0.74 -21.24 -12.43
N PRO A 16 -0.05 -20.16 -12.64
CA PRO A 16 0.36 -18.78 -12.34
C PRO A 16 0.87 -18.58 -10.91
N GLU A 17 0.30 -19.29 -9.94
CA GLU A 17 0.65 -19.20 -8.52
C GLU A 17 2.05 -19.76 -8.24
N ILE A 18 2.43 -20.82 -8.96
CA ILE A 18 3.76 -21.43 -8.87
C ILE A 18 4.79 -20.47 -9.46
N ARG A 19 4.47 -19.84 -10.60
CA ARG A 19 5.34 -18.83 -11.22
C ARG A 19 5.49 -17.60 -10.33
N LEU A 20 4.43 -17.20 -9.62
CA LEU A 20 4.51 -16.14 -8.62
C LEU A 20 5.44 -16.52 -7.47
N ALA A 21 5.26 -17.70 -6.86
CA ALA A 21 6.12 -18.21 -5.80
C ALA A 21 7.59 -18.26 -6.23
N GLN A 22 7.85 -18.73 -7.45
CA GLN A 22 9.19 -18.75 -8.05
C GLN A 22 9.75 -17.33 -8.18
N THR A 23 8.95 -16.38 -8.67
CA THR A 23 9.39 -14.99 -8.85
C THR A 23 9.74 -14.32 -7.51
N ILE A 24 8.98 -14.58 -6.44
CA ILE A 24 9.29 -14.13 -5.07
C ILE A 24 10.59 -14.77 -4.57
N SER A 25 10.77 -16.08 -4.80
CA SER A 25 12.00 -16.79 -4.43
C SER A 25 13.23 -16.22 -5.15
N GLU A 26 13.13 -15.93 -6.44
CA GLU A 26 14.19 -15.30 -7.22
C GLU A 26 14.54 -13.89 -6.71
N PHE A 27 13.55 -13.11 -6.29
CA PHE A 27 13.79 -11.83 -5.62
C PHE A 27 14.56 -12.05 -4.32
N SER A 28 14.14 -13.01 -3.49
CA SER A 28 14.81 -13.37 -2.23
C SER A 28 16.28 -13.77 -2.45
N VAL A 29 16.57 -14.55 -3.50
CA VAL A 29 17.94 -14.94 -3.89
C VAL A 29 18.76 -13.73 -4.36
N SER A 30 18.13 -12.76 -5.05
CA SER A 30 18.83 -11.54 -5.47
C SER A 30 19.36 -10.71 -4.29
N LEU A 31 18.71 -10.81 -3.12
CA LEU A 31 19.16 -10.20 -1.87
C LEU A 31 20.35 -10.94 -1.24
N LYS A 32 20.43 -12.28 -1.36
CA LYS A 32 21.54 -13.10 -0.80
C LYS A 32 22.91 -12.77 -1.37
N ARG A 33 22.96 -12.20 -2.58
CA ARG A 33 24.23 -11.87 -3.25
C ARG A 33 25.05 -10.81 -2.50
N ARG A 34 24.48 -10.21 -1.44
CA ARG A 34 25.14 -9.22 -0.59
C ARG A 34 25.43 -9.75 0.82
N ARG A 35 26.52 -9.26 1.41
CA ARG A 35 26.84 -9.40 2.85
C ARG A 35 26.09 -8.34 3.67
N ASP A 36 24.76 -8.32 3.58
CA ASP A 36 23.93 -7.51 4.46
C ASP A 36 22.72 -8.32 4.96
N ASP A 37 22.00 -7.78 5.95
CA ASP A 37 20.88 -8.47 6.57
C ASP A 37 19.59 -8.42 5.73
N SER A 38 19.64 -7.89 4.50
CA SER A 38 18.45 -7.70 3.65
C SER A 38 17.72 -9.02 3.38
N HIS A 39 18.46 -10.11 3.18
CA HIS A 39 17.88 -11.43 2.98
C HIS A 39 17.18 -11.95 4.23
N ILE A 40 17.78 -11.77 5.40
CA ILE A 40 17.22 -12.19 6.71
C ILE A 40 15.95 -11.40 6.98
N ARG A 41 15.99 -10.07 6.80
CA ARG A 41 14.83 -9.19 6.95
C ARG A 41 13.68 -9.57 6.02
N PHE A 42 13.98 -9.86 4.76
CA PHE A 42 12.98 -10.34 3.80
C PHE A 42 12.30 -11.63 4.30
N LYS A 43 13.08 -12.61 4.78
CA LYS A 43 12.53 -13.86 5.30
C LYS A 43 11.64 -13.66 6.52
N ASN A 44 12.04 -12.78 7.44
CA ASN A 44 11.22 -12.43 8.61
C ASN A 44 9.93 -11.69 8.25
N LEU A 45 9.93 -10.89 7.17
CA LEU A 45 8.72 -10.22 6.67
C LEU A 45 7.78 -11.21 5.96
N GLN A 46 8.34 -12.17 5.24
CA GLN A 46 7.56 -13.19 4.51
C GLN A 46 6.76 -14.11 5.45
N THR A 47 7.15 -14.25 6.71
CA THR A 47 6.44 -15.07 7.71
C THR A 47 5.41 -14.29 8.52
N ARG A 48 5.17 -13.01 8.22
CA ARG A 48 4.16 -12.19 8.89
C ARG A 48 2.79 -12.35 8.24
N SER A 49 1.76 -11.85 8.93
CA SER A 49 0.42 -11.68 8.38
C SER A 49 0.44 -10.80 7.11
N PRO A 50 -0.52 -10.99 6.18
CA PRO A 50 -0.67 -10.13 5.01
C PRO A 50 -0.88 -8.66 5.40
N PRO A 51 -0.48 -7.71 4.53
CA PRO A 51 -0.58 -6.30 4.84
C PRO A 51 -2.02 -5.80 4.91
N THR A 52 -2.27 -4.95 5.91
CA THR A 52 -3.54 -4.24 6.07
C THR A 52 -3.47 -2.84 5.44
N ALA A 53 -4.62 -2.18 5.27
CA ALA A 53 -4.65 -0.79 4.82
C ALA A 53 -3.85 0.15 5.76
N MET A 54 -3.83 -0.15 7.05
CA MET A 54 -3.02 0.58 8.03
C MET A 54 -1.51 0.43 7.74
N GLU A 55 -1.07 -0.76 7.33
CA GLU A 55 0.33 -0.99 6.98
C GLU A 55 0.78 -0.17 5.76
N VAL A 56 -0.13 0.23 4.87
CA VAL A 56 0.19 1.13 3.75
C VAL A 56 0.61 2.51 4.26
N LEU A 57 -0.17 3.09 5.17
CA LEU A 57 0.12 4.41 5.74
C LEU A 57 1.38 4.35 6.62
N GLN A 58 1.52 3.29 7.41
CA GLN A 58 2.71 3.05 8.23
C GLN A 58 3.97 2.94 7.37
N LEU A 59 3.98 2.08 6.35
CA LEU A 59 5.13 1.95 5.44
C LEU A 59 5.43 3.28 4.74
N THR A 60 4.39 4.01 4.32
CA THR A 60 4.53 5.34 3.72
C THR A 60 5.28 6.30 4.66
N GLU A 61 4.92 6.31 5.94
CA GLU A 61 5.58 7.16 6.93
C GLU A 61 6.97 6.67 7.34
N GLU A 62 7.20 5.37 7.40
CA GLU A 62 8.54 4.82 7.61
C GLU A 62 9.48 5.25 6.49
N ILE A 63 9.05 5.18 5.23
CA ILE A 63 9.85 5.66 4.08
C ILE A 63 10.03 7.19 4.14
N ASN A 64 9.02 7.96 4.54
CA ASN A 64 9.17 9.40 4.71
C ASN A 64 10.17 9.76 5.81
N ARG A 65 10.13 9.08 6.95
CA ARG A 65 11.04 9.30 8.08
C ARG A 65 12.46 8.90 7.70
N ASP A 66 12.64 7.70 7.17
CA ASP A 66 13.96 7.17 6.81
C ASP A 66 14.59 7.98 5.66
N GLY A 67 13.76 8.44 4.71
CA GLY A 67 14.18 9.36 3.66
C GLY A 67 14.63 10.72 4.20
N ALA A 68 13.89 11.30 5.16
CA ALA A 68 14.26 12.56 5.81
C ALA A 68 15.55 12.45 6.65
N HIS A 69 15.80 11.31 7.28
CA HIS A 69 17.05 11.05 7.98
C HIS A 69 18.25 10.94 7.03
N ARG A 70 18.05 10.40 5.83
CA ARG A 70 19.14 10.19 4.84
C ARG A 70 19.39 11.41 3.96
N HIS A 71 18.37 12.20 3.65
CA HIS A 71 18.45 13.27 2.65
C HIS A 71 17.88 14.58 3.18
N ARG A 72 18.72 15.62 3.31
CA ARG A 72 18.30 16.95 3.81
C ARG A 72 17.21 17.60 2.96
N SER A 73 17.20 17.36 1.66
CA SER A 73 16.21 17.88 0.71
C SER A 73 14.97 17.00 0.55
N TRP A 74 14.81 15.98 1.42
CA TRP A 74 13.65 15.11 1.40
C TRP A 74 12.35 15.90 1.56
N ARG A 75 11.36 15.53 0.76
CA ARG A 75 9.97 15.94 0.91
C ARG A 75 9.15 14.67 1.15
N PRO A 76 7.92 14.75 1.70
CA PRO A 76 7.02 13.60 1.92
C PRO A 76 6.57 12.88 0.62
N ASN A 77 7.52 12.49 -0.23
CA ASN A 77 7.36 11.94 -1.56
C ASN A 77 6.83 10.51 -1.51
N ALA A 78 6.96 9.81 -0.39
CA ALA A 78 6.38 8.48 -0.22
C ALA A 78 4.84 8.50 -0.31
N THR A 79 4.20 9.65 -0.11
CA THR A 79 2.75 9.82 -0.35
C THR A 79 2.33 9.46 -1.78
N ARG A 80 3.26 9.53 -2.76
CA ARG A 80 3.04 9.08 -4.14
C ARG A 80 2.85 7.56 -4.27
N LEU A 81 3.28 6.80 -3.26
CA LEU A 81 3.26 5.34 -3.25
C LEU A 81 1.93 4.78 -2.74
N VAL A 82 1.15 5.55 -1.98
CA VAL A 82 -0.07 5.09 -1.29
C VAL A 82 -0.98 4.32 -2.23
N THR A 83 -1.31 4.89 -3.39
CA THR A 83 -2.24 4.27 -4.35
C THR A 83 -1.73 2.93 -4.90
N VAL A 84 -0.41 2.79 -5.15
CA VAL A 84 0.14 1.51 -5.64
C VAL A 84 0.26 0.49 -4.52
N LEU A 85 0.59 0.93 -3.30
CA LEU A 85 0.67 0.06 -2.12
C LEU A 85 -0.70 -0.50 -1.76
N GLU A 86 -1.75 0.32 -1.81
CA GLU A 86 -3.13 -0.13 -1.62
C GLU A 86 -3.53 -1.22 -2.64
N ARG A 87 -3.15 -1.06 -3.91
CA ARG A 87 -3.43 -2.08 -4.95
C ARG A 87 -2.73 -3.39 -4.68
N ILE A 88 -1.49 -3.33 -4.21
CA ILE A 88 -0.74 -4.55 -3.87
C ILE A 88 -1.41 -5.24 -2.68
N CYS A 89 -1.93 -4.49 -1.71
CA CYS A 89 -2.69 -5.06 -0.59
C CYS A 89 -3.99 -5.75 -1.07
N GLN A 90 -4.60 -5.33 -2.18
CA GLN A 90 -5.75 -6.03 -2.77
C GLN A 90 -5.42 -7.45 -3.26
N PHE A 91 -4.14 -7.83 -3.36
CA PHE A 91 -3.73 -9.20 -3.64
C PHE A 91 -3.87 -10.13 -2.42
N ALA A 92 -3.93 -9.61 -1.20
CA ALA A 92 -3.95 -10.42 0.02
C ALA A 92 -5.08 -11.48 0.03
N PRO A 93 -6.35 -11.14 -0.32
CA PRO A 93 -7.44 -12.12 -0.35
C PRO A 93 -7.23 -13.25 -1.37
N ILE A 94 -6.45 -13.03 -2.43
CA ILE A 94 -6.23 -14.04 -3.48
C ILE A 94 -5.43 -15.21 -2.92
N GLY A 95 -4.31 -14.94 -2.25
CA GLY A 95 -3.53 -16.07 -1.75
C GLY A 95 -4.16 -16.74 -0.51
N ASP A 96 -5.09 -16.09 0.20
CA ASP A 96 -5.93 -16.77 1.21
C ASP A 96 -6.79 -17.86 0.57
N VAL A 97 -7.30 -17.60 -0.65
CA VAL A 97 -8.06 -18.57 -1.44
C VAL A 97 -7.18 -19.68 -2.01
N LEU A 98 -5.93 -19.37 -2.36
CA LEU A 98 -5.04 -20.32 -3.04
C LEU A 98 -4.37 -21.33 -2.09
N VAL A 99 -4.17 -20.97 -0.81
CA VAL A 99 -3.32 -21.76 0.11
C VAL A 99 -4.08 -22.24 1.37
N GLY A 100 -5.33 -21.80 1.58
CA GLY A 100 -6.11 -22.14 2.78
C GLY A 100 -5.64 -21.37 4.03
N GLY A 101 -6.18 -21.71 5.20
CA GLY A 101 -5.97 -20.96 6.47
C GLY A 101 -4.53 -20.91 7.03
N ALA A 102 -3.55 -21.49 6.33
CA ALA A 102 -2.14 -21.27 6.63
C ALA A 102 -1.71 -19.95 5.96
N GLN A 103 -1.37 -18.96 6.78
CA GLN A 103 -0.95 -17.60 6.43
C GLN A 103 -0.27 -17.52 5.05
N ASN A 104 -0.88 -16.74 4.17
CA ASN A 104 -0.53 -16.63 2.76
C ASN A 104 0.88 -16.06 2.53
N LEU A 105 1.88 -16.95 2.53
CA LEU A 105 3.31 -16.68 2.27
C LEU A 105 3.57 -15.95 0.93
N LEU A 106 2.61 -15.99 0.01
CA LEU A 106 2.67 -15.26 -1.26
C LEU A 106 2.35 -13.79 -1.03
N ALA A 107 1.23 -13.45 -0.37
CA ALA A 107 0.89 -12.05 -0.12
C ALA A 107 1.90 -11.36 0.81
N SER A 108 2.32 -12.01 1.89
CA SER A 108 3.38 -11.50 2.76
C SER A 108 4.72 -11.40 2.01
N GLY A 109 5.01 -12.36 1.11
CA GLY A 109 6.18 -12.33 0.24
C GLY A 109 6.18 -11.16 -0.75
N VAL A 110 5.03 -10.88 -1.39
CA VAL A 110 4.83 -9.72 -2.27
C VAL A 110 5.04 -8.43 -1.48
N TRP A 111 4.44 -8.31 -0.29
CA TRP A 111 4.62 -7.14 0.57
C TRP A 111 6.07 -6.94 1.00
N ALA A 112 6.75 -8.02 1.40
CA ALA A 112 8.17 -8.01 1.74
C ALA A 112 9.03 -7.54 0.56
N THR A 113 8.73 -7.99 -0.66
CA THR A 113 9.43 -7.54 -1.88
C THR A 113 9.29 -6.03 -2.08
N VAL A 114 8.08 -5.50 -1.95
CA VAL A 114 7.79 -4.07 -2.13
C VAL A 114 8.53 -3.25 -1.09
N ARG A 115 8.39 -3.63 0.19
CA ARG A 115 9.04 -2.97 1.32
C ARG A 115 10.56 -2.91 1.14
N MET A 116 11.19 -4.05 0.86
CA MET A 116 12.63 -4.11 0.65
C MET A 116 13.07 -3.25 -0.54
N THR A 117 12.31 -3.26 -1.64
CA THR A 117 12.62 -2.43 -2.81
C THR A 117 12.61 -0.95 -2.46
N LEU A 118 11.60 -0.48 -1.74
CA LEU A 118 11.48 0.92 -1.33
C LEU A 118 12.63 1.33 -0.41
N GLU A 119 12.89 0.54 0.65
CA GLU A 119 13.96 0.81 1.60
C GLU A 119 15.35 0.84 0.94
N ILE A 120 15.61 -0.06 -0.01
CA ILE A 120 16.87 -0.10 -0.76
C ILE A 120 16.99 1.11 -1.69
N SER A 121 15.89 1.49 -2.36
CA SER A 121 15.87 2.62 -3.29
C SER A 121 16.12 3.98 -2.61
N LEU A 122 15.93 4.09 -1.29
CA LEU A 122 16.25 5.28 -0.50
C LEU A 122 17.75 5.62 -0.44
N SER A 123 18.64 4.78 -0.99
CA SER A 123 20.08 5.03 -0.98
C SER A 123 20.46 6.33 -1.73
N PHE A 124 19.74 6.66 -2.82
CA PHE A 124 19.99 7.87 -3.61
C PHE A 124 18.68 8.60 -3.90
N LEU A 125 18.58 9.88 -3.50
CA LEU A 125 17.35 10.65 -3.64
C LEU A 125 16.86 10.78 -5.09
N SER A 126 17.77 11.04 -6.04
CA SER A 126 17.44 11.19 -7.46
C SER A 126 16.90 9.90 -8.07
N TYR A 127 17.42 8.75 -7.64
CA TYR A 127 16.93 7.44 -8.07
C TYR A 127 15.57 7.14 -7.43
N PHE A 128 15.42 7.39 -6.13
CA PHE A 128 14.14 7.24 -5.44
C PHE A 128 13.04 8.09 -6.08
N ASP A 129 13.34 9.33 -6.49
CA ASP A 129 12.36 10.19 -7.15
C ASP A 129 11.84 9.56 -8.46
N LYS A 130 12.70 8.95 -9.28
CA LYS A 130 12.31 8.20 -10.48
C LYS A 130 11.49 6.96 -10.16
N VAL A 131 11.92 6.17 -9.17
CA VAL A 131 11.19 4.98 -8.69
C VAL A 131 9.80 5.37 -8.18
N SER A 132 9.70 6.38 -7.32
CA SER A 132 8.43 6.86 -6.79
C SER A 132 7.49 7.38 -7.88
N THR A 133 8.04 8.00 -8.92
CA THR A 133 7.28 8.47 -10.08
C THR A 133 6.77 7.32 -10.93
N LEU A 134 7.60 6.31 -11.21
CA LEU A 134 7.18 5.08 -11.89
C LEU A 134 6.05 4.37 -11.13
N LEU A 135 6.24 4.17 -9.82
CA LEU A 135 5.27 3.52 -8.95
C LEU A 135 3.96 4.33 -8.86
N MET A 136 4.03 5.66 -8.84
CA MET A 136 2.85 6.52 -8.94
C MET A 136 2.12 6.36 -10.28
N ARG A 137 2.84 6.28 -11.41
CA ARG A 137 2.22 6.06 -12.74
C ARG A 137 1.51 4.71 -12.78
N ILE A 138 2.14 3.65 -12.28
CA ILE A 138 1.53 2.32 -12.12
C ILE A 138 0.29 2.39 -11.23
N GLY A 139 0.38 3.11 -10.11
CA GLY A 139 -0.73 3.37 -9.21
C GLY A 139 -1.82 4.26 -9.79
N LYS A 140 -1.65 4.88 -10.97
CA LYS A 140 -2.70 5.67 -11.63
C LYS A 140 -3.28 4.99 -12.87
N SER A 141 -2.51 4.09 -13.50
CA SER A 141 -2.85 3.52 -14.81
C SER A 141 -3.98 2.50 -14.80
N SER A 142 -4.17 1.82 -13.66
CA SER A 142 -5.31 0.92 -13.46
C SER A 142 -6.42 1.60 -12.64
N SER A 143 -7.67 1.24 -12.86
CA SER A 143 -8.85 1.64 -12.08
C SER A 143 -9.34 0.53 -11.13
N LEU A 144 -8.47 -0.43 -10.78
CA LEU A 144 -8.74 -1.54 -9.86
C LEU A 144 -9.43 -1.06 -8.56
N HIS A 145 -10.75 -1.03 -8.60
CA HIS A 145 -11.61 -0.57 -7.52
C HIS A 145 -11.54 -1.57 -6.37
N LYS A 146 -11.53 -1.08 -5.12
CA LYS A 146 -11.43 -1.93 -3.92
C LYS A 146 -12.53 -3.01 -3.90
N ASP A 147 -13.69 -2.73 -4.49
CA ASP A 147 -14.82 -3.66 -4.59
C ASP A 147 -14.57 -4.84 -5.54
N PHE A 148 -13.62 -4.72 -6.48
CA PHE A 148 -13.25 -5.82 -7.37
C PHE A 148 -12.48 -6.92 -6.63
N ALA A 149 -11.84 -6.59 -5.51
CA ALA A 149 -11.18 -7.56 -4.64
C ALA A 149 -12.13 -8.67 -4.16
N LEU A 150 -13.41 -8.35 -4.02
CA LEU A 150 -14.45 -9.27 -3.60
C LEU A 150 -14.83 -10.29 -4.70
N LEU A 151 -14.55 -9.99 -5.97
CA LEU A 151 -14.85 -10.85 -7.12
C LEU A 151 -13.70 -11.79 -7.49
N PHE A 152 -12.51 -11.60 -6.92
CA PHE A 152 -11.34 -12.42 -7.24
C PHE A 152 -11.45 -13.89 -6.81
N PRO A 153 -12.07 -14.25 -5.67
CA PRO A 153 -12.21 -15.64 -5.26
C PRO A 153 -13.04 -16.52 -6.22
N THR A 154 -13.88 -15.91 -7.07
CA THR A 154 -14.90 -16.65 -7.85
C THR A 154 -14.47 -17.01 -9.26
N CYS A 155 -13.43 -16.37 -9.81
CA CYS A 155 -13.00 -16.61 -11.17
C CYS A 155 -11.50 -16.94 -11.25
N ARG A 156 -11.20 -18.21 -11.58
CA ARG A 156 -9.81 -18.69 -11.79
C ARG A 156 -9.04 -17.88 -12.83
N GLN A 157 -9.72 -17.39 -13.86
CA GLN A 157 -9.08 -16.58 -14.90
C GLN A 157 -8.65 -15.20 -14.38
N THR A 158 -9.47 -14.56 -13.53
CA THR A 158 -9.12 -13.29 -12.89
C THR A 158 -7.97 -13.47 -11.89
N GLN A 159 -7.95 -14.59 -11.15
CA GLN A 159 -6.83 -14.97 -10.28
C GLN A 159 -5.53 -15.13 -11.08
N ALA A 160 -5.59 -15.82 -12.22
CA ALA A 160 -4.45 -15.97 -13.11
C ALA A 160 -3.90 -14.61 -13.59
N TYR A 161 -4.78 -13.72 -14.07
CA TYR A 161 -4.38 -12.38 -14.51
C TYR A 161 -3.75 -11.55 -13.39
N MET A 162 -4.26 -11.68 -12.16
CA MET A 162 -3.68 -11.04 -10.99
C MET A 162 -2.31 -11.60 -10.63
N CYS A 163 -2.12 -12.91 -10.69
CA CYS A 163 -0.80 -13.51 -10.53
C CYS A 163 0.18 -12.96 -11.57
N GLU A 164 -0.21 -12.84 -12.85
CA GLU A 164 0.65 -12.26 -13.89
C GLU A 164 0.97 -10.79 -13.62
N TYR A 165 -0.03 -9.99 -13.22
CA TYR A 165 0.15 -8.60 -12.82
C TYR A 165 1.20 -8.48 -11.71
N VAL A 166 1.05 -9.26 -10.64
CA VAL A 166 1.97 -9.24 -9.50
C VAL A 166 3.35 -9.80 -9.86
N ILE A 167 3.45 -10.79 -10.76
CA ILE A 167 4.74 -11.28 -11.28
C ILE A 167 5.48 -10.14 -11.99
N VAL A 168 4.81 -9.40 -12.88
CA VAL A 168 5.42 -8.24 -13.57
C VAL A 168 5.82 -7.18 -12.55
N PHE A 169 4.98 -6.91 -11.56
CA PHE A 169 5.30 -5.98 -10.48
C PHE A 169 6.57 -6.39 -9.69
N ILE A 170 6.69 -7.67 -9.30
CA ILE A 170 7.90 -8.17 -8.62
C ILE A 170 9.12 -8.08 -9.52
N LYS A 171 8.99 -8.31 -10.84
CA LYS A 171 10.09 -8.12 -11.80
C LYS A 171 10.58 -6.67 -11.82
N ILE A 172 9.66 -5.70 -11.76
CA ILE A 172 9.99 -4.28 -11.59
C ILE A 172 10.75 -4.06 -10.28
N CYS A 173 10.24 -4.57 -9.15
CA CYS A 173 10.91 -4.50 -7.84
C CYS A 173 12.33 -5.08 -7.83
N LYS A 174 12.51 -6.26 -8.42
CA LYS A 174 13.81 -6.94 -8.57
C LYS A 174 14.78 -6.08 -9.37
N LYS A 175 14.33 -5.51 -10.49
CA LYS A 175 15.12 -4.62 -11.34
C LYS A 175 15.53 -3.35 -10.60
N ILE A 176 14.60 -2.70 -9.90
CA ILE A 176 14.86 -1.52 -9.06
C ILE A 176 15.93 -1.84 -8.01
N THR A 177 15.78 -2.96 -7.32
CA THR A 177 16.70 -3.39 -6.26
C THR A 177 18.11 -3.62 -6.80
N ILE A 178 18.23 -4.31 -7.94
CA ILE A 178 19.53 -4.56 -8.59
C ILE A 178 20.18 -3.25 -9.04
N ASP A 179 19.42 -2.34 -9.64
CA ASP A 179 19.96 -1.07 -10.16
C ASP A 179 20.32 -0.10 -9.04
N ALA A 180 19.54 -0.05 -7.96
CA ALA A 180 19.89 0.68 -6.73
C ALA A 180 21.23 0.22 -6.14
N HIS A 181 21.49 -1.10 -6.15
CA HIS A 181 22.76 -1.66 -5.68
C HIS A 181 23.94 -1.33 -6.60
N LYS A 182 23.74 -1.29 -7.92
CA LYS A 182 24.80 -0.86 -8.87
C LYS A 182 25.18 0.61 -8.68
N SER A 183 24.18 1.46 -8.41
CA SER A 183 24.41 2.87 -8.07
C SER A 183 25.23 3.04 -6.79
N PHE A 184 25.16 2.09 -5.84
CA PHE A 184 25.99 2.12 -4.63
C PHE A 184 27.45 1.75 -4.90
N ALA A 185 27.70 0.84 -5.84
CA ALA A 185 29.04 0.35 -6.16
C ALA A 185 29.80 1.24 -7.18
N SER A 186 29.11 2.17 -7.85
CA SER A 186 29.70 3.01 -8.88
C SER A 186 29.36 4.48 -8.67
N HIS A 187 30.35 5.36 -8.76
CA HIS A 187 30.19 6.82 -8.71
C HIS A 187 29.43 7.41 -9.92
N LEU A 188 28.72 6.59 -10.73
CA LEU A 188 28.07 6.94 -12.00
C LEU A 188 26.53 7.00 -11.88
N ALA A 189 26.01 7.47 -10.76
CA ALA A 189 24.56 7.57 -10.52
C ALA A 189 23.81 8.32 -11.64
N THR A 190 24.45 9.29 -12.30
CA THR A 190 23.88 10.06 -13.42
C THR A 190 23.60 9.20 -14.66
N SER A 191 24.52 8.32 -15.06
CA SER A 191 24.36 7.45 -16.25
C SER A 191 23.28 6.37 -16.09
N PHE A 192 23.03 5.89 -14.86
CA PHE A 192 21.94 4.95 -14.62
C PHE A 192 20.58 5.62 -14.67
N THR A 193 20.50 6.89 -14.28
CA THR A 193 19.23 7.61 -14.36
C THR A 193 18.79 7.90 -15.79
N SER A 194 19.71 8.11 -16.74
CA SER A 194 19.36 8.42 -18.14
C SER A 194 18.75 7.24 -18.90
N THR A 195 19.00 6.00 -18.45
CA THR A 195 18.47 4.77 -19.06
C THR A 195 17.25 4.21 -18.32
N PHE A 196 16.78 4.88 -17.28
CA PHE A 196 15.68 4.38 -16.45
C PHE A 196 14.41 4.11 -17.27
N ASP A 197 13.97 5.07 -18.08
CA ASP A 197 12.70 4.91 -18.81
C ASP A 197 12.79 3.81 -19.90
N SER A 198 13.92 3.68 -20.61
CA SER A 198 14.05 2.61 -21.62
C SER A 198 14.00 1.21 -21.01
N VAL A 199 14.46 1.08 -19.75
CA VAL A 199 14.45 -0.18 -19.00
C VAL A 199 13.08 -0.49 -18.42
N PHE A 200 12.40 0.50 -17.83
CA PHE A 200 11.16 0.27 -17.07
C PHE A 200 9.89 0.45 -17.90
N LYS A 201 9.92 1.19 -19.01
CA LYS A 201 8.74 1.44 -19.85
C LYS A 201 8.08 0.16 -20.38
N PRO A 202 8.81 -0.84 -20.91
CA PRO A 202 8.20 -2.09 -21.36
C PRO A 202 7.48 -2.84 -20.23
N LEU A 203 8.09 -2.86 -19.03
CA LEU A 203 7.47 -3.50 -17.85
C LEU A 203 6.24 -2.73 -17.35
N GLU A 204 6.29 -1.39 -17.39
CA GLU A 204 5.15 -0.53 -17.06
C GLU A 204 3.98 -0.77 -18.03
N ASP A 205 4.27 -0.93 -19.31
CA ASP A 205 3.27 -1.17 -20.34
C ASP A 205 2.68 -2.60 -20.26
N ASP A 206 3.51 -3.62 -19.98
CA ASP A 206 3.05 -4.99 -19.68
C ASP A 206 2.10 -5.00 -18.47
N LEU A 207 2.48 -4.31 -17.40
CA LEU A 207 1.67 -4.20 -16.19
C LEU A 207 0.34 -3.48 -16.46
N ARG A 208 0.35 -2.43 -17.30
CA ARG A 208 -0.86 -1.74 -17.75
C ARG A 208 -1.78 -2.66 -18.55
N SER A 209 -1.21 -3.48 -19.45
CA SER A 209 -1.97 -4.46 -20.23
C SER A 209 -2.67 -5.48 -19.32
N TRP A 210 -1.96 -6.04 -18.35
CA TRP A 210 -2.57 -6.94 -17.36
C TRP A 210 -3.66 -6.24 -16.54
N GLY A 211 -3.43 -5.01 -16.11
CA GLY A 211 -4.45 -4.20 -15.41
C GLY A 211 -5.73 -4.04 -16.22
N GLN A 212 -5.61 -3.72 -17.51
CA GLN A 212 -6.76 -3.61 -18.42
C GLN A 212 -7.49 -4.94 -18.63
N LEU A 213 -6.77 -6.05 -18.75
CA LEU A 213 -7.39 -7.38 -18.85
C LEU A 213 -8.19 -7.74 -17.59
N ILE A 214 -7.68 -7.40 -16.41
CA ILE A 214 -8.39 -7.60 -15.15
C ILE A 214 -9.65 -6.73 -15.11
N GLU A 215 -9.54 -5.44 -15.40
CA GLU A 215 -10.66 -4.50 -15.40
C GLU A 215 -11.77 -4.92 -16.37
N ASN A 216 -11.41 -5.25 -17.61
CA ASN A 216 -12.35 -5.72 -18.62
C ASN A 216 -13.06 -7.00 -18.17
N ARG A 217 -12.32 -7.94 -17.57
CA ARG A 217 -12.89 -9.19 -17.10
C ARG A 217 -13.87 -8.97 -15.95
N VAL A 218 -13.51 -8.12 -15.00
CA VAL A 218 -14.36 -7.80 -13.86
C VAL A 218 -15.61 -7.06 -14.30
N ALA A 219 -15.50 -6.10 -15.23
CA ALA A 219 -16.65 -5.42 -15.80
C ALA A 219 -17.66 -6.41 -16.44
N VAL A 220 -17.16 -7.41 -17.17
CA VAL A 220 -18.01 -8.48 -17.73
C VAL A 220 -18.67 -9.32 -16.64
N LEU A 221 -17.95 -9.68 -15.57
CA LEU A 221 -18.51 -10.46 -14.46
C LEU A 221 -19.63 -9.69 -13.74
N VAL A 222 -19.43 -8.39 -13.50
CA VAL A 222 -20.46 -7.50 -12.92
C VAL A 222 -21.66 -7.38 -13.86
N ALA A 223 -21.44 -7.18 -15.16
CA ALA A 223 -22.52 -7.10 -16.14
C ALA A 223 -23.33 -8.39 -16.23
N LYS A 224 -22.68 -9.56 -16.24
CA LYS A 224 -23.35 -10.87 -16.21
C LYS A 224 -24.19 -11.05 -14.95
N ALA A 225 -23.62 -10.75 -13.78
CA ALA A 225 -24.35 -10.82 -12.52
C ALA A 225 -25.56 -9.86 -12.47
N ASN A 226 -25.49 -8.72 -13.16
CA ASN A 226 -26.61 -7.77 -13.28
C ASN A 226 -27.74 -8.29 -14.16
N VAL A 227 -27.42 -9.00 -15.25
CA VAL A 227 -28.43 -9.54 -16.18
C VAL A 227 -29.15 -10.76 -15.61
N GLU A 228 -28.46 -11.53 -14.76
CA GLU A 228 -28.93 -12.84 -14.30
C GLU A 228 -29.79 -12.79 -13.01
N SER A 229 -30.06 -11.62 -12.42
CA SER A 229 -30.78 -11.54 -11.13
C SER A 229 -31.72 -10.33 -10.95
N ASN A 230 -32.99 -10.59 -10.58
CA ASN A 230 -34.03 -9.61 -10.21
C ASN A 230 -33.85 -8.94 -8.82
N LEU A 231 -32.63 -8.86 -8.28
CA LEU A 231 -32.38 -8.40 -6.90
C LEU A 231 -31.64 -7.06 -6.85
N SER A 232 -31.73 -6.33 -5.73
CA SER A 232 -31.03 -5.05 -5.55
C SER A 232 -29.51 -5.25 -5.42
N SER A 233 -28.70 -4.29 -5.90
CA SER A 233 -27.23 -4.41 -5.96
C SER A 233 -26.59 -4.65 -4.59
N ILE A 234 -27.21 -4.15 -3.51
CA ILE A 234 -26.70 -4.24 -2.13
C ILE A 234 -26.88 -5.66 -1.55
N GLU A 235 -28.04 -6.29 -1.77
CA GLU A 235 -28.29 -7.67 -1.34
C GLU A 235 -27.41 -8.68 -2.09
N ARG A 236 -27.03 -8.36 -3.34
CA ARG A 236 -26.14 -9.15 -4.18
C ARG A 236 -24.71 -9.20 -3.64
N PHE A 237 -24.14 -8.04 -3.28
CA PHE A 237 -22.81 -7.97 -2.66
C PHE A 237 -22.74 -8.70 -1.33
N SER A 238 -23.78 -8.54 -0.49
CA SER A 238 -23.86 -9.21 0.80
C SER A 238 -23.95 -10.74 0.66
N ARG A 239 -24.74 -11.26 -0.28
CA ARG A 239 -24.92 -12.71 -0.47
C ARG A 239 -23.71 -13.36 -1.15
N PHE A 240 -23.06 -12.63 -2.06
CA PHE A 240 -21.84 -13.06 -2.73
C PHE A 240 -20.65 -13.13 -1.76
N GLN A 241 -20.54 -12.19 -0.81
CA GLN A 241 -19.59 -12.27 0.31
C GLN A 241 -19.80 -13.51 1.19
N VAL A 242 -21.05 -13.89 1.45
CA VAL A 242 -21.41 -15.05 2.27
C VAL A 242 -21.07 -16.38 1.57
N MET A 243 -21.26 -16.47 0.26
CA MET A 243 -21.09 -17.72 -0.50
C MET A 243 -19.62 -18.17 -0.68
N ILE A 244 -18.66 -17.28 -0.40
CA ILE A 244 -17.23 -17.46 -0.71
C ILE A 244 -16.41 -17.97 0.50
N SER A 245 -16.96 -18.11 1.71
CA SER A 245 -16.13 -18.36 2.91
C SER A 245 -16.53 -19.57 3.76
N ARG A 246 -15.54 -20.41 4.07
CA ARG A 246 -15.61 -21.56 5.00
C ARG A 246 -15.23 -21.24 6.45
N ASP A 247 -14.95 -19.98 6.79
CA ASP A 247 -14.62 -19.56 8.15
C ASP A 247 -15.43 -18.32 8.57
N ALA A 248 -16.66 -18.57 9.02
CA ALA A 248 -17.65 -17.54 9.31
C ALA A 248 -17.37 -16.77 10.61
N ALA A 249 -16.75 -17.39 11.61
CA ALA A 249 -16.63 -16.83 12.96
C ALA A 249 -15.58 -15.72 13.08
N HIS A 250 -14.40 -15.89 12.47
CA HIS A 250 -13.35 -14.87 12.49
C HIS A 250 -13.76 -13.63 11.67
N ARG A 251 -14.43 -13.86 10.54
CA ARG A 251 -14.93 -12.79 9.67
C ARG A 251 -16.12 -12.06 10.28
N ASP A 252 -17.03 -12.74 10.97
CA ASP A 252 -18.15 -12.05 11.63
C ASP A 252 -17.64 -11.09 12.72
N ARG A 253 -16.56 -11.47 13.44
CA ARG A 253 -15.92 -10.59 14.41
C ARG A 253 -15.28 -9.36 13.75
N GLU A 254 -14.50 -9.55 12.67
CA GLU A 254 -13.93 -8.44 11.91
C GLU A 254 -15.00 -7.57 11.25
N THR A 255 -16.07 -8.17 10.72
CA THR A 255 -17.18 -7.48 10.07
C THR A 255 -17.99 -6.67 11.08
N ARG A 256 -18.24 -7.21 12.29
CA ARG A 256 -18.88 -6.45 13.37
C ARG A 256 -18.01 -5.29 13.85
N ALA A 257 -16.71 -5.52 14.03
CA ALA A 257 -15.77 -4.47 14.41
C ALA A 257 -15.72 -3.39 13.32
N HIS A 258 -15.66 -3.77 12.05
CA HIS A 258 -15.65 -2.86 10.91
C HIS A 258 -16.96 -2.08 10.79
N ARG A 259 -18.13 -2.72 10.95
CA ARG A 259 -19.44 -2.06 10.93
C ARG A 259 -19.61 -1.08 12.10
N LEU A 260 -19.19 -1.48 13.30
CA LEU A 260 -19.17 -0.59 14.47
C LEU A 260 -18.27 0.62 14.20
N PHE A 261 -17.09 0.38 13.60
CA PHE A 261 -16.16 1.43 13.26
C PHE A 261 -16.69 2.38 12.17
N GLU A 262 -17.31 1.85 11.10
CA GLU A 262 -17.99 2.65 10.08
C GLU A 262 -19.16 3.45 10.66
N ALA A 263 -19.91 2.88 11.63
CA ALA A 263 -21.00 3.59 12.30
C ALA A 263 -20.50 4.73 13.20
N LEU A 264 -19.37 4.54 13.88
CA LEU A 264 -18.75 5.53 14.75
C LEU A 264 -17.95 6.59 13.96
N ALA A 265 -17.44 6.24 12.78
CA ALA A 265 -16.63 7.09 11.92
C ALA A 265 -17.06 6.98 10.44
N PRO A 266 -18.26 7.48 10.06
CA PRO A 266 -18.82 7.32 8.72
C PRO A 266 -17.95 7.94 7.60
N ASN A 267 -17.14 8.95 7.95
CA ASN A 267 -16.24 9.63 7.01
C ASN A 267 -14.82 9.04 6.99
N GLN A 268 -14.57 7.89 7.64
CA GLN A 268 -13.26 7.24 7.66
C GLN A 268 -12.77 6.87 6.25
N LYS A 269 -13.67 6.57 5.31
CA LYS A 269 -13.28 6.25 3.92
C LYS A 269 -12.52 7.38 3.24
N GLU A 270 -12.76 8.63 3.66
CA GLU A 270 -12.03 9.79 3.15
C GLU A 270 -10.71 10.03 3.88
N PHE A 271 -10.53 9.47 5.08
CA PHE A 271 -9.35 9.70 5.92
C PHE A 271 -8.04 9.44 5.18
N GLU A 272 -7.88 8.29 4.52
CA GLU A 272 -6.65 7.94 3.79
C GLU A 272 -6.32 9.00 2.72
N SER A 273 -7.34 9.44 1.98
CA SER A 273 -7.21 10.44 0.92
C SER A 273 -6.92 11.84 1.45
N ILE A 274 -7.60 12.24 2.54
CA ILE A 274 -7.40 13.52 3.22
C ILE A 274 -5.99 13.53 3.80
N TRP A 275 -5.62 12.51 4.56
CA TRP A 275 -4.30 12.37 5.16
C TRP A 275 -3.20 12.44 4.09
N THR A 276 -3.33 11.67 3.00
CA THR A 276 -2.36 11.68 1.90
C THR A 276 -2.24 13.07 1.28
N ARG A 277 -3.37 13.74 1.04
CA ARG A 277 -3.40 15.09 0.48
C ARG A 277 -2.72 16.10 1.39
N GLU A 278 -2.97 16.05 2.69
CA GLU A 278 -2.43 17.01 3.65
C GLU A 278 -0.95 16.72 3.96
N ARG A 279 -0.53 15.46 4.08
CA ARG A 279 0.90 15.08 4.19
C ARG A 279 1.73 15.52 3.00
N LYS A 280 1.15 15.47 1.80
CA LYS A 280 1.82 15.95 0.58
C LYS A 280 2.16 17.44 0.64
N LYS A 281 1.38 18.25 1.37
CA LYS A 281 1.63 19.70 1.52
C LYS A 281 2.84 19.99 2.40
N GLY A 282 3.22 19.08 3.30
CA GLY A 282 4.42 19.22 4.12
C GLY A 282 4.36 18.45 5.44
N THR A 283 5.30 18.78 6.31
CA THR A 283 5.42 18.25 7.66
C THR A 283 5.47 19.42 8.64
N SER A 284 4.68 19.39 9.70
CA SER A 284 4.77 20.32 10.81
C SER A 284 5.55 19.66 11.95
N SER A 285 6.87 19.80 11.98
CA SER A 285 7.70 19.17 13.02
C SER A 285 7.61 19.85 14.39
N TRP A 286 7.18 21.11 14.45
CA TRP A 286 7.10 21.88 15.69
C TRP A 286 6.18 21.21 16.73
N ILE A 287 5.03 20.65 16.30
CA ILE A 287 4.06 20.02 17.20
C ILE A 287 4.64 18.78 17.88
N LEU A 288 5.57 18.10 17.21
CA LEU A 288 6.19 16.89 17.76
C LEU A 288 7.10 17.21 18.95
N ASN A 289 7.54 18.46 19.11
CA ASN A 289 8.31 18.91 20.27
C ASN A 289 7.46 19.69 21.27
N ASP A 290 6.16 19.86 21.02
CA ASP A 290 5.27 20.58 21.91
C ASP A 290 4.97 19.75 23.16
N LYS A 291 5.03 20.38 24.33
CA LYS A 291 4.81 19.69 25.61
C LYS A 291 3.41 19.11 25.71
N SER A 292 2.39 19.87 25.28
CA SER A 292 0.99 19.44 25.31
C SER A 292 0.77 18.22 24.41
N TYR A 293 1.44 18.17 23.26
CA TYR A 293 1.43 16.99 22.40
C TYR A 293 2.08 15.78 23.06
N GLN A 294 3.27 15.94 23.65
CA GLN A 294 3.99 14.84 24.31
C GLN A 294 3.24 14.30 25.53
N GLU A 295 2.64 15.18 26.33
CA GLU A 295 1.77 14.81 27.45
C GLU A 295 0.52 14.05 26.97
N TRP A 296 -0.13 14.54 25.92
CA TRP A 296 -1.27 13.86 25.31
C TRP A 296 -0.89 12.48 24.78
N LEU A 297 0.23 12.35 24.06
CA LEU A 297 0.71 11.09 23.49
C LEU A 297 1.07 10.06 24.58
N GLY A 298 1.60 10.52 25.71
CA GLY A 298 1.93 9.67 26.86
C GLY A 298 0.73 9.28 27.73
N THR A 299 -0.44 9.86 27.50
CA THR A 299 -1.64 9.61 28.31
C THR A 299 -2.24 8.24 27.98
N LYS A 300 -2.43 7.39 29.00
CA LYS A 300 -3.01 6.03 28.84
C LYS A 300 -4.53 6.00 28.82
N THR A 301 -5.17 7.11 29.17
CA THR A 301 -6.63 7.30 29.20
C THR A 301 -7.09 8.13 28.00
N SER A 302 -8.41 8.20 27.77
CA SER A 302 -8.95 9.06 26.72
C SER A 302 -8.62 10.52 26.99
N ALA A 303 -7.92 11.16 26.06
CA ALA A 303 -7.49 12.56 26.16
C ALA A 303 -7.73 13.28 24.82
N THR A 304 -8.05 14.57 24.88
CA THR A 304 -8.29 15.40 23.69
C THR A 304 -7.15 16.41 23.52
N LEU A 305 -6.53 16.42 22.35
CA LEU A 305 -5.56 17.45 21.97
C LEU A 305 -6.27 18.55 21.17
N TRP A 306 -6.24 19.77 21.68
CA TRP A 306 -6.85 20.93 21.03
C TRP A 306 -5.85 21.71 20.19
N LEU A 307 -6.05 21.78 18.87
CA LEU A 307 -5.21 22.54 17.95
C LEU A 307 -5.93 23.82 17.48
N GLN A 308 -5.57 24.95 18.08
CA GLN A 308 -6.11 26.26 17.72
C GLN A 308 -5.19 27.04 16.78
N GLY A 309 -5.76 27.81 15.86
CA GLY A 309 -5.00 28.67 14.98
C GLY A 309 -5.87 29.33 13.91
N ASN A 310 -5.33 30.36 13.25
CA ASN A 310 -6.04 31.12 12.23
C ASN A 310 -6.32 30.29 10.97
N LEU A 311 -7.25 30.73 10.12
CA LEU A 311 -7.47 30.10 8.82
C LEU A 311 -6.16 30.14 8.01
N GLY A 312 -5.81 29.02 7.36
CA GLY A 312 -4.55 28.92 6.62
C GLY A 312 -3.29 28.69 7.46
N SER A 313 -3.38 28.64 8.80
CA SER A 313 -2.21 28.44 9.67
C SER A 313 -1.60 27.03 9.66
N GLY A 314 -2.04 26.15 8.74
CA GLY A 314 -1.50 24.80 8.59
C GLY A 314 -2.08 23.73 9.53
N LYS A 315 -3.14 24.01 10.30
CA LYS A 315 -3.75 23.06 11.26
C LYS A 315 -3.94 21.64 10.70
N THR A 316 -4.49 21.52 9.50
CA THR A 316 -4.76 20.20 8.88
C THR A 316 -3.47 19.47 8.47
N VAL A 317 -2.42 20.20 8.09
CA VAL A 317 -1.07 19.63 7.82
C VAL A 317 -0.42 19.19 9.13
N THR A 318 -0.60 19.96 10.20
CA THR A 318 -0.14 19.61 11.55
C THR A 318 -0.85 18.35 12.06
N MET A 319 -2.17 18.27 11.89
CA MET A 319 -2.95 17.07 12.22
C MET A 319 -2.46 15.84 11.44
N ALA A 320 -2.22 15.98 10.13
CA ALA A 320 -1.68 14.88 9.33
C ALA A 320 -0.30 14.42 9.83
N SER A 321 0.53 15.37 10.29
CA SER A 321 1.86 15.08 10.88
C SER A 321 1.76 14.37 12.23
N VAL A 322 0.79 14.75 13.08
CA VAL A 322 0.50 14.05 14.34
C VAL A 322 0.07 12.61 14.08
N VAL A 323 -0.84 12.40 13.13
CA VAL A 323 -1.27 11.04 12.77
C VAL A 323 -0.11 10.21 12.24
N ALA A 324 0.76 10.81 11.41
CA ALA A 324 1.97 10.14 10.93
C ALA A 324 2.91 9.69 12.07
N ASP A 325 3.10 10.54 13.08
CA ASP A 325 3.91 10.21 14.26
C ASP A 325 3.27 9.08 15.09
N CYS A 326 1.96 9.14 15.28
CA CYS A 326 1.21 8.06 15.95
C CYS A 326 1.36 6.73 15.21
N LEU A 327 1.24 6.71 13.88
CA LEU A 327 1.41 5.49 13.07
C LEU A 327 2.78 4.85 13.27
N ILE A 328 3.82 5.66 13.49
CA ILE A 328 5.18 5.20 13.76
C ILE A 328 5.32 4.70 15.20
N ALA A 329 4.73 5.40 16.18
CA ALA A 329 4.84 5.07 17.61
C ALA A 329 4.16 3.73 17.96
N HIS A 330 3.04 3.39 17.33
CA HIS A 330 2.26 2.17 17.61
C HIS A 330 2.91 0.86 17.08
N LYS A 331 4.21 0.86 16.77
CA LYS A 331 4.95 -0.30 16.25
C LYS A 331 5.26 -1.36 17.32
N ASN A 332 5.11 -1.06 18.60
CA ASN A 332 5.37 -2.00 19.71
C ASN A 332 4.11 -2.80 20.06
N PRO A 333 4.08 -4.13 19.81
CA PRO A 333 2.91 -4.98 20.11
C PRO A 333 2.58 -5.07 21.60
N ALA A 334 3.52 -4.74 22.49
CA ALA A 334 3.31 -4.76 23.94
C ALA A 334 2.38 -3.65 24.45
N GLU A 335 2.14 -2.59 23.66
CA GLU A 335 1.28 -1.45 24.02
C GLU A 335 -0.04 -1.40 23.22
N SER A 336 -0.25 -2.33 22.30
CA SER A 336 -1.40 -2.34 21.37
C SER A 336 -2.70 -2.87 22.01
N GLN A 337 -3.06 -2.38 23.20
CA GLN A 337 -4.39 -2.59 23.80
C GLN A 337 -5.30 -1.37 23.73
N SER A 338 -4.78 -0.18 23.40
CA SER A 338 -5.61 1.01 23.22
C SER A 338 -5.85 1.28 21.74
N ALA A 339 -7.12 1.15 21.33
CA ALA A 339 -7.58 1.73 20.07
C ALA A 339 -7.56 3.26 20.23
N THR A 340 -6.54 3.91 19.67
CA THR A 340 -6.46 5.37 19.64
C THR A 340 -7.43 5.89 18.59
N PHE A 341 -8.62 6.31 19.03
CA PHE A 341 -9.60 7.00 18.19
C PHE A 341 -9.27 8.50 18.15
N LEU A 342 -8.78 8.95 17.00
CA LEU A 342 -8.57 10.37 16.73
C LEU A 342 -9.83 10.94 16.08
N VAL A 343 -10.72 11.50 16.90
CA VAL A 343 -11.90 12.26 16.45
C VAL A 343 -11.53 13.74 16.44
N PHE A 344 -11.61 14.40 15.29
CA PHE A 344 -11.20 15.79 15.16
C PHE A 344 -12.38 16.73 14.95
N TYR A 345 -12.46 17.76 15.79
CA TYR A 345 -13.37 18.90 15.62
C TYR A 345 -12.60 20.08 15.01
N ILE A 346 -13.06 20.57 13.85
CA ILE A 346 -12.61 21.86 13.30
C ILE A 346 -13.64 22.91 13.72
N SER A 347 -13.36 23.65 14.79
CA SER A 347 -14.16 24.83 15.13
C SER A 347 -13.80 26.00 14.20
N ARG A 348 -14.80 26.57 13.52
CA ARG A 348 -14.70 27.90 12.89
C ARG A 348 -14.98 28.94 13.98
N SER A 349 -13.95 29.38 14.70
CA SER A 349 -14.08 30.59 15.51
C SER A 349 -13.92 31.81 14.61
N PHE A 350 -15.04 32.36 14.12
CA PHE A 350 -15.11 33.75 13.67
C PHE A 350 -15.18 34.62 14.93
N HIS A 351 -14.08 35.27 15.32
CA HIS A 351 -14.17 36.41 16.21
C HIS A 351 -14.48 37.65 15.36
N MET A 352 -15.76 38.00 15.28
CA MET A 352 -16.18 39.34 14.87
C MET A 352 -16.15 40.17 16.16
N VAL A 353 -15.10 40.97 16.32
CA VAL A 353 -15.06 42.00 17.36
C VAL A 353 -16.09 43.05 16.98
N TRP A 354 -17.18 43.12 17.72
CA TRP A 354 -17.93 44.36 17.87
C TRP A 354 -17.53 44.95 19.21
N SER A 355 -16.94 46.12 19.16
CA SER A 355 -16.73 46.99 20.31
C SER A 355 -16.94 48.41 19.80
N ASP A 356 -17.99 49.04 20.30
CA ASP A 356 -17.95 50.48 20.54
C ASP A 356 -16.94 50.77 21.66
#